data_AF-A0A5C0ATP0-F1
#
_entry.id   AF-A0A5C0ATP0-F1
#
_cell.length_a   1.000
_cell.length_b   1.000
_cell.length_c   1.000
_cell.angle_alpha   90.00
_cell.angle_beta   90.00
_cell.angle_gamma   90.00
#
_symmetry.space_group_name_H-M   'P 1'
#
loop_
_entity.id
_entity.type
_entity.pdbx_description
1 polymer ?
#
loop_
_entity_poly.entity_id
_entity_poly.type
_entity_poly.pdbx_seq_one_letter_code
_entity_poly.pdbx_strand_id
1 'polypeptide(L)'
;MHARQAAPEVCRECGTPHPVYEIRDVKIAHRGLEASVADIRGWFCVDPACEEIEFDESTDSLERWVAAGDALVLKERARAKQIGERLRRSRQTLHLSQVEAAALAGGGHNAFSRYENGGALPVAAVTTLFSLLERHPELVHEARALAAETQRVLMGEATDIA
;
A
#
# COMPACT_ATOMS: atom_id res chain seq x y z
N MET A 1 -38.21 -0.92 -7.50
CA MET A 1 -37.27 -1.91 -8.09
C MET A 1 -37.10 -1.53 -9.54
N HIS A 2 -35.89 -1.12 -9.94
CA HIS A 2 -35.62 -0.80 -11.35
C HIS A 2 -35.64 -2.10 -12.16
N ALA A 3 -36.01 -2.01 -13.43
CA ALA A 3 -35.81 -3.13 -14.34
C ALA A 3 -34.32 -3.33 -14.57
N ARG A 4 -33.89 -4.59 -14.65
CA ARG A 4 -32.52 -4.95 -15.03
C ARG A 4 -32.22 -4.42 -16.44
N GLN A 5 -31.02 -3.91 -16.66
CA GLN A 5 -30.57 -3.48 -17.99
C GLN A 5 -30.38 -4.65 -18.97
N ALA A 6 -30.23 -4.34 -20.25
CA ALA A 6 -29.91 -5.35 -21.26
C ALA A 6 -28.51 -5.93 -21.01
N ALA A 7 -28.32 -7.21 -21.37
CA ALA A 7 -27.01 -7.84 -21.30
C ALA A 7 -26.02 -7.16 -22.27
N PRO A 8 -24.75 -6.93 -21.85
CA PRO A 8 -23.73 -6.46 -22.77
C PRO A 8 -23.44 -7.52 -23.85
N GLU A 9 -23.25 -7.09 -25.10
CA GLU A 9 -22.90 -8.00 -26.20
C GLU A 9 -21.47 -8.53 -26.07
N VAL A 10 -20.57 -7.70 -25.55
CA VAL A 10 -19.14 -8.00 -25.32
C VAL A 10 -18.69 -7.41 -23.99
N CYS A 11 -17.66 -8.01 -23.38
CA CYS A 11 -16.97 -7.47 -22.23
C CYS A 11 -16.30 -6.13 -22.60
N ARG A 12 -16.49 -5.10 -21.77
CA ARG A 12 -15.95 -3.75 -22.01
C ARG A 12 -14.43 -3.63 -21.78
N GLU A 13 -13.84 -4.57 -21.05
CA GLU A 13 -12.40 -4.59 -20.77
C GLU A 13 -11.60 -5.33 -21.85
N CYS A 14 -12.00 -6.56 -22.20
CA CYS A 14 -11.23 -7.42 -23.11
C CYS A 14 -11.91 -7.73 -24.45
N GLY A 15 -13.17 -7.32 -24.65
CA GLY A 15 -13.92 -7.58 -25.88
C GLY A 15 -14.46 -9.01 -26.05
N THR A 16 -14.24 -9.89 -25.07
CA THR A 16 -14.80 -11.26 -25.10
C THR A 16 -16.33 -11.23 -25.19
N PRO A 17 -16.94 -11.95 -26.15
CA PRO A 17 -18.37 -11.87 -26.38
C PRO A 17 -19.18 -12.57 -25.28
N HIS A 18 -20.42 -12.14 -25.14
CA HIS A 18 -21.46 -12.76 -24.31
C HIS A 18 -21.06 -12.99 -22.85
N PRO A 19 -20.75 -11.93 -22.07
CA PRO A 19 -20.68 -12.02 -20.62
C PRO A 19 -21.91 -12.72 -20.02
N VAL A 20 -21.71 -13.54 -18.99
CA VAL A 20 -22.77 -14.38 -18.40
C VAL A 20 -23.30 -13.76 -17.12
N TYR A 21 -24.63 -13.68 -17.00
CA TYR A 21 -25.25 -13.20 -15.77
C TYR A 21 -25.13 -14.24 -14.67
N GLU A 22 -24.48 -13.89 -13.55
CA GLU A 22 -24.34 -14.76 -12.39
C GLU A 22 -24.62 -14.02 -11.07
N ILE A 23 -24.65 -14.78 -9.98
CA ILE A 23 -24.63 -14.28 -8.61
C ILE A 23 -23.49 -15.00 -7.91
N ARG A 24 -22.47 -14.27 -7.45
CA ARG A 24 -21.32 -14.87 -6.76
C ARG A 24 -20.68 -13.92 -5.78
N ASP A 25 -19.94 -14.49 -4.84
CA ASP A 25 -19.07 -13.73 -3.96
C ASP A 25 -17.84 -13.28 -4.74
N VAL A 26 -17.51 -11.99 -4.65
CA VAL A 26 -16.39 -11.38 -5.37
C VAL A 26 -15.35 -10.88 -4.38
N LYS A 27 -14.08 -11.17 -4.66
CA LYS A 27 -12.96 -10.66 -3.86
C LYS A 27 -12.46 -9.34 -4.43
N ILE A 28 -12.14 -8.41 -3.54
CA ILE A 28 -11.44 -7.16 -3.86
C ILE A 28 -10.16 -7.10 -3.04
N ALA A 29 -9.05 -6.77 -3.70
CA ALA A 29 -7.74 -6.65 -3.07
C ALA A 29 -7.16 -5.24 -3.28
N HIS A 30 -6.56 -4.69 -2.23
CA HIS A 30 -5.86 -3.42 -2.29
C HIS A 30 -4.65 -3.44 -1.38
N ARG A 31 -3.44 -3.34 -1.96
CA ARG A 31 -2.16 -3.23 -1.24
C ARG A 31 -1.99 -4.25 -0.09
N GLY A 32 -2.28 -5.52 -0.37
CA GLY A 32 -2.16 -6.63 0.59
C GLY A 32 -3.29 -6.69 1.63
N LEU A 33 -4.34 -5.89 1.47
CA LEU A 33 -5.62 -6.06 2.17
C LEU A 33 -6.62 -6.67 1.21
N GLU A 34 -7.53 -7.49 1.73
CA GLU A 34 -8.58 -8.15 0.96
C GLU A 34 -9.92 -8.03 1.68
N ALA A 35 -11.00 -8.01 0.89
CA ALA A 35 -12.38 -8.17 1.35
C ALA A 35 -13.14 -9.07 0.37
N SER A 36 -14.14 -9.80 0.90
CA SER A 36 -15.10 -10.54 0.08
C SER A 36 -16.43 -9.83 0.15
N VAL A 37 -17.04 -9.57 -1.00
CA VAL A 37 -18.35 -8.97 -1.13
C VAL A 37 -19.31 -10.04 -1.62
N ALA A 38 -20.22 -10.43 -0.75
CA ALA A 38 -21.13 -11.53 -1.02
C ALA A 38 -22.20 -11.16 -2.05
N ASP A 39 -22.79 -12.15 -2.72
CA ASP A 39 -23.99 -11.96 -3.56
C ASP A 39 -23.89 -10.80 -4.56
N ILE A 40 -22.76 -10.65 -5.24
CA ILE A 40 -22.62 -9.68 -6.33
C ILE A 40 -23.35 -10.21 -7.56
N ARG A 41 -24.19 -9.34 -8.13
CA ARG A 41 -25.02 -9.64 -9.28
C ARG A 41 -24.60 -8.79 -10.46
N GLY A 42 -24.43 -9.44 -11.60
CA GLY A 42 -23.98 -8.77 -12.82
C GLY A 42 -23.61 -9.77 -13.90
N TRP A 43 -23.09 -9.24 -14.99
CA TRP A 43 -22.55 -10.02 -16.09
C TRP A 43 -21.05 -10.15 -15.93
N PHE A 44 -20.58 -11.37 -15.80
CA PHE A 44 -19.19 -11.71 -15.63
C PHE A 44 -18.57 -12.09 -16.96
N CYS A 45 -17.35 -11.59 -17.21
CA CYS A 45 -16.59 -12.04 -18.36
C CYS A 45 -16.35 -13.56 -18.29
N VAL A 46 -16.45 -14.24 -19.44
CA VAL A 46 -16.21 -15.69 -19.56
C VAL A 46 -14.75 -16.04 -19.83
N ASP A 47 -13.91 -15.05 -20.15
CA ASP A 47 -12.47 -15.23 -20.28
C ASP A 47 -11.85 -15.35 -18.87
N PRO A 48 -11.21 -16.48 -18.51
CA PRO A 48 -10.61 -16.66 -17.19
C PRO A 48 -9.45 -15.70 -16.89
N ALA A 49 -8.88 -15.04 -17.90
CA ALA A 49 -7.86 -14.00 -17.71
C ALA A 49 -8.46 -12.61 -17.44
N CYS A 50 -9.79 -12.46 -17.55
CA CYS A 50 -10.49 -11.19 -17.37
C CYS A 50 -11.44 -11.26 -16.17
N GLU A 51 -11.23 -10.39 -15.19
CA GLU A 51 -12.05 -10.34 -13.96
C GLU A 51 -13.19 -9.31 -14.05
N GLU A 52 -13.52 -8.82 -15.24
CA GLU A 52 -14.49 -7.74 -15.45
C GLU A 52 -15.93 -8.17 -15.09
N ILE A 53 -16.65 -7.23 -14.47
CA ILE A 53 -18.03 -7.38 -14.05
C ILE A 53 -18.81 -6.14 -14.51
N GLU A 54 -19.82 -6.34 -15.36
CA GLU A 54 -20.84 -5.31 -15.56
C GLU A 54 -21.93 -5.50 -14.50
N PHE A 55 -21.98 -4.62 -13.50
CA PHE A 55 -22.89 -4.76 -12.37
C PHE A 55 -24.35 -4.57 -12.77
N ASP A 56 -25.26 -5.37 -12.20
CA ASP A 56 -26.71 -5.19 -12.38
C ASP A 56 -27.18 -3.90 -11.70
N GLU A 57 -27.59 -2.91 -12.51
CA GLU A 57 -27.98 -1.56 -12.07
C GLU A 57 -29.30 -1.58 -11.27
N SER A 58 -30.05 -2.67 -11.33
CA SER A 58 -31.25 -2.86 -10.51
C SER A 58 -30.95 -3.32 -9.07
N THR A 59 -29.67 -3.51 -8.73
CA THR A 59 -29.19 -4.05 -7.44
C THR A 59 -28.22 -3.10 -6.75
N ASP A 60 -27.94 -3.35 -5.48
CA ASP A 60 -26.94 -2.63 -4.69
C ASP A 60 -25.49 -3.17 -4.88
N SER A 61 -25.27 -4.07 -5.86
CA SER A 61 -24.00 -4.78 -6.03
C SER A 61 -22.82 -3.82 -6.26
N LEU A 62 -23.01 -2.81 -7.12
CA LEU A 62 -21.99 -1.78 -7.37
C LEU A 62 -21.68 -0.98 -6.11
N GLU A 63 -22.71 -0.53 -5.38
CA GLU A 63 -22.55 0.27 -4.16
C GLU A 63 -21.77 -0.51 -3.09
N ARG A 64 -22.11 -1.77 -2.87
CA ARG A 64 -21.41 -2.64 -1.90
C ARG A 64 -19.97 -2.93 -2.34
N TRP A 65 -19.74 -3.15 -3.62
CA TRP A 65 -18.40 -3.38 -4.15
C TRP A 65 -17.51 -2.13 -3.98
N VAL A 66 -18.03 -0.95 -4.33
CA VAL A 66 -17.33 0.33 -4.15
C VAL A 66 -17.06 0.60 -2.67
N ALA A 67 -18.06 0.44 -1.80
CA ALA A 67 -17.91 0.65 -0.37
C ALA A 67 -16.86 -0.28 0.26
N ALA A 68 -16.78 -1.53 -0.20
CA ALA A 68 -15.75 -2.47 0.23
C ALA A 68 -14.35 -2.00 -0.20
N GLY A 69 -14.21 -1.54 -1.45
CA GLY A 69 -12.95 -0.97 -1.97
C GLY A 69 -12.49 0.25 -1.18
N ASP A 70 -13.40 1.20 -0.96
CA ASP A 70 -13.12 2.41 -0.16
C ASP A 70 -12.71 2.07 1.27
N ALA A 71 -13.38 1.09 1.89
CA ALA A 71 -13.00 0.61 3.22
C ALA A 71 -11.58 0.04 3.26
N LEU A 72 -11.13 -0.66 2.21
CA LEU A 72 -9.75 -1.14 2.12
C LEU A 72 -8.75 0.02 1.98
N VAL A 73 -9.05 1.03 1.17
CA VAL A 73 -8.19 2.23 1.03
C VAL A 73 -8.07 2.98 2.35
N LEU A 74 -9.18 3.18 3.07
CA LEU A 74 -9.18 3.84 4.38
C LEU A 74 -8.39 3.02 5.41
N LYS A 75 -8.53 1.70 5.40
CA LYS A 75 -7.78 0.78 6.27
C LYS A 75 -6.28 0.83 5.99
N GLU A 76 -5.87 0.88 4.72
CA GLU A 76 -4.46 1.02 4.33
C GLU A 76 -3.88 2.35 4.82
N ARG A 77 -4.60 3.46 4.61
CA ARG A 77 -4.18 4.79 5.07
C ARG A 77 -4.06 4.87 6.58
N ALA A 78 -5.02 4.30 7.31
CA ALA A 78 -4.98 4.23 8.76
C ALA A 78 -3.76 3.44 9.25
N ARG A 79 -3.47 2.29 8.63
CA ARG A 79 -2.27 1.49 8.91
C ARG A 79 -0.99 2.27 8.63
N ALA A 80 -0.89 2.94 7.49
CA ALA A 80 0.28 3.73 7.12
C ALA A 80 0.53 4.86 8.12
N LYS A 81 -0.54 5.56 8.53
CA LYS A 81 -0.48 6.62 9.55
C LYS A 81 0.00 6.09 10.90
N GLN A 82 -0.53 4.96 11.38
CA GLN A 82 -0.12 4.35 12.65
C GLN A 82 1.37 3.95 12.65
N ILE A 83 1.85 3.37 11.54
CA ILE A 83 3.27 3.02 11.38
C ILE A 83 4.14 4.29 11.34
N GLY A 84 3.69 5.31 10.61
CA GLY A 84 4.36 6.60 10.52
C GLY A 84 4.49 7.30 11.88
N GLU A 85 3.43 7.31 12.67
CA GLU A 85 3.42 7.86 14.03
C GLU A 85 4.40 7.12 14.95
N ARG A 86 4.47 5.78 14.85
CA ARG A 86 5.48 5.00 15.59
C ARG A 86 6.89 5.39 15.18
N LEU A 87 7.16 5.46 13.87
CA LEU A 87 8.49 5.85 13.36
C LEU A 87 8.86 7.27 13.82
N ARG A 88 7.91 8.20 13.81
CA ARG A 88 8.10 9.56 14.34
C ARG A 88 8.50 9.55 15.80
N ARG A 89 7.82 8.76 16.64
CA ARG A 89 8.16 8.63 18.06
C ARG A 89 9.56 8.08 18.25
N SER A 90 9.90 6.97 17.59
CA SER A 90 11.26 6.40 17.67
C SER A 90 12.32 7.44 17.24
N ARG A 91 12.09 8.16 16.13
CA ARG A 91 12.98 9.24 15.68
C ARG A 91 13.17 10.33 16.74
N GLN A 92 12.08 10.77 17.36
CA GLN A 92 12.10 11.82 18.39
C GLN A 92 12.80 11.37 19.66
N THR A 93 12.61 10.12 20.09
CA THR A 93 13.35 9.51 21.22
C THR A 93 14.85 9.47 20.95
N LEU A 94 15.25 9.25 19.70
CA LEU A 94 16.66 9.26 19.28
C LEU A 94 17.21 10.67 19.02
N HIS A 95 16.42 11.72 19.26
CA HIS A 95 16.79 13.12 19.03
C HIS A 95 17.26 13.42 17.59
N LEU A 96 16.68 12.74 16.60
CA LEU A 96 17.01 12.94 15.18
C LEU A 96 16.00 13.87 14.51
N SER A 97 16.45 14.78 13.65
CA SER A 97 15.59 15.44 12.66
C SER A 97 15.20 14.49 11.53
N GLN A 98 14.18 14.84 10.74
CA GLN A 98 13.78 14.05 9.57
C GLN A 98 14.90 13.95 8.53
N VAL A 99 15.70 15.01 8.38
CA VAL A 99 16.84 15.05 7.45
C VAL A 99 17.94 14.10 7.91
N GLU A 100 18.28 14.12 9.20
CA GLU A 100 19.27 13.21 9.77
C GLU A 100 18.82 11.76 9.73
N ALA A 101 17.54 11.50 10.01
CA ALA A 101 16.95 10.19 9.89
C ALA A 101 16.99 9.65 8.45
N ALA A 102 16.71 10.51 7.46
CA ALA A 102 16.82 10.18 6.05
C ALA A 102 18.27 9.94 5.60
N ALA A 103 19.23 10.71 6.13
CA ALA A 103 20.65 10.47 5.87
C ALA A 103 21.12 9.13 6.47
N LEU A 104 20.60 8.78 7.66
CA LEU A 104 20.93 7.55 8.36
C LEU A 104 20.36 6.29 7.68
N ALA A 105 19.10 6.33 7.25
CA ALA A 105 18.39 5.15 6.75
C ALA A 105 18.17 5.15 5.22
N GLY A 106 18.52 6.24 4.54
CA GLY A 106 18.27 6.41 3.10
C GLY A 106 16.84 6.85 2.77
N GLY A 107 16.50 6.76 1.48
CA GLY A 107 15.17 7.14 0.95
C GLY A 107 15.04 8.58 0.45
N GLY A 108 16.11 9.39 0.58
CA GLY A 108 16.14 10.79 0.14
C GLY A 108 15.50 11.77 1.13
N HIS A 109 15.71 13.06 0.91
CA HIS A 109 15.40 14.13 1.88
C HIS A 109 13.94 14.14 2.38
N ASN A 110 12.98 13.69 1.55
CA ASN A 110 11.55 13.71 1.88
C ASN A 110 11.00 12.39 2.44
N ALA A 111 11.83 11.35 2.60
CA ALA A 111 11.38 10.02 3.02
C ALA A 111 10.64 10.05 4.36
N PHE A 112 11.26 10.62 5.39
CA PHE A 112 10.68 10.64 6.73
C PHE A 112 9.44 11.50 6.83
N SER A 113 9.33 12.59 6.06
CA SER A 113 8.08 13.35 5.97
C SER A 113 6.94 12.49 5.42
N ARG A 114 7.19 11.74 4.33
CA ARG A 114 6.19 10.83 3.72
C ARG A 114 5.86 9.63 4.58
N TYR A 115 6.83 9.08 5.31
CA TYR A 115 6.57 7.96 6.22
C TYR A 115 5.75 8.41 7.41
N GLU A 116 6.16 9.50 8.07
CA GLU A 116 5.54 9.97 9.30
C GLU A 116 4.11 10.49 9.11
N ASN A 117 3.77 10.98 7.91
CA ASN A 117 2.41 11.42 7.58
C ASN A 117 1.54 10.34 6.93
N GLY A 118 2.05 9.11 6.75
CA GLY A 118 1.34 8.01 6.12
C GLY A 118 1.20 8.13 4.59
N GLY A 119 1.90 9.07 3.95
CA GLY A 119 1.95 9.21 2.49
C GLY A 119 2.80 8.14 1.79
N ALA A 120 3.56 7.36 2.55
CA ALA A 120 4.22 6.13 2.11
C ALA A 120 4.44 5.18 3.31
N LEU A 121 4.47 3.87 3.06
CA LEU A 121 4.96 2.92 4.05
C LEU A 121 6.50 2.95 4.09
N PRO A 122 7.12 2.99 5.28
CA PRO A 122 8.56 2.78 5.40
C PRO A 122 8.91 1.36 4.97
N VAL A 123 10.06 1.21 4.30
CA VAL A 123 10.60 -0.12 3.98
C VAL A 123 11.00 -0.83 5.27
N ALA A 124 10.97 -2.17 5.27
CA ALA A 124 11.22 -2.98 6.46
C ALA A 124 12.56 -2.66 7.14
N ALA A 125 13.61 -2.35 6.36
CA ALA A 125 14.92 -1.97 6.88
C ALA A 125 14.87 -0.69 7.73
N VAL A 126 14.12 0.33 7.31
CA VAL A 126 13.97 1.59 8.07
C VAL A 126 13.28 1.32 9.41
N THR A 127 12.16 0.59 9.39
CA THR A 127 11.43 0.26 10.63
C THR A 127 12.26 -0.61 11.57
N THR A 128 13.04 -1.55 11.02
CA THR A 128 13.92 -2.43 11.80
C THR A 128 15.05 -1.64 12.44
N LEU A 129 15.75 -0.81 11.67
CA LEU A 129 16.85 0.04 12.17
C LEU A 129 16.38 0.95 13.29
N PHE A 130 15.27 1.67 13.10
CA PHE A 130 14.76 2.59 14.13
C PHE A 130 14.28 1.85 15.38
N SER A 131 13.71 0.65 15.24
CA SER A 131 13.35 -0.17 16.40
C SER A 131 14.58 -0.70 17.14
N LEU A 132 15.67 -1.00 16.42
CA LEU A 132 16.94 -1.42 17.02
C LEU A 132 17.59 -0.26 17.78
N LEU A 133 17.71 0.90 17.15
CA LEU A 133 18.30 2.10 17.75
C LEU A 133 17.48 2.59 18.94
N GLU A 134 16.15 2.50 18.90
CA GLU A 134 15.30 2.84 20.06
C GLU A 134 15.60 1.96 21.28
N ARG A 135 16.00 0.70 21.07
CA ARG A 135 16.42 -0.22 22.15
C ARG A 135 17.88 -0.04 22.58
N HIS A 136 18.71 0.45 21.66
CA HIS A 136 20.15 0.62 21.80
C HIS A 136 20.58 2.03 21.33
N PRO A 137 20.13 3.10 22.03
CA PRO A 137 20.39 4.48 21.60
C PRO A 137 21.88 4.83 21.59
N GLU A 138 22.73 4.10 22.31
CA GLU A 138 24.19 4.19 22.24
C GLU A 138 24.75 3.95 20.83
N LEU A 139 24.05 3.17 19.99
CA LEU A 139 24.49 2.81 18.63
C LEU A 139 24.20 3.91 17.60
N VAL A 140 23.51 5.00 17.96
CA VAL A 140 23.16 6.06 17.00
C VAL A 140 24.41 6.69 16.37
N HIS A 141 25.47 6.89 17.17
CA HIS A 141 26.72 7.48 16.68
C HIS A 141 27.42 6.56 15.67
N GLU A 142 27.49 5.27 15.98
CA GLU A 142 28.07 4.26 15.11
C GLU A 142 27.27 4.11 13.81
N ALA A 143 25.94 4.03 13.91
CA ALA A 143 25.05 3.92 12.76
C ALA A 143 25.20 5.12 11.81
N ARG A 144 25.39 6.33 12.33
CA ARG A 144 25.66 7.53 11.52
C ARG A 144 27.01 7.44 10.79
N ALA A 145 28.05 6.95 11.45
CA ALA A 145 29.35 6.77 10.83
C ALA A 145 29.27 5.73 9.69
N LEU A 146 28.65 4.58 9.95
CA LEU A 146 28.42 3.54 8.95
C LEU A 146 27.57 4.03 7.77
N ALA A 147 26.53 4.82 8.03
CA ALA A 147 25.69 5.39 6.96
C ALA A 147 26.49 6.34 6.06
N ALA A 148 27.34 7.19 6.63
CA ALA A 148 28.19 8.11 5.86
C ALA A 148 29.24 7.37 5.01
N GLU A 149 29.82 6.30 5.55
CA GLU A 149 30.73 5.42 4.80
C GLU A 149 30.02 4.69 3.67
N THR A 150 28.87 4.08 3.96
CA THR A 150 28.04 3.41 2.97
C THR A 150 27.65 4.36 1.83
N GLN A 151 27.28 5.61 2.14
CA GLN A 151 26.95 6.60 1.12
C GLN A 151 28.14 6.93 0.22
N ARG A 152 29.34 7.11 0.76
CA ARG A 152 30.56 7.32 -0.06
C ARG A 152 30.81 6.15 -0.99
N VAL A 153 30.67 4.92 -0.51
CA VAL A 153 30.82 3.71 -1.35
C VAL A 153 29.78 3.69 -2.47
N LEU A 154 28.51 3.94 -2.15
CA LEU A 154 27.42 3.96 -3.14
C LEU A 154 27.59 5.08 -4.19
N MET A 155 28.23 6.19 -3.82
CA MET A 155 28.56 7.30 -4.73
C MET A 155 29.85 7.07 -5.53
N GLY A 156 30.55 5.95 -5.32
CA GLY A 156 31.82 5.63 -5.98
C GLY A 156 33.03 6.40 -5.45
N GLU A 157 32.91 7.01 -4.27
CA GLU A 157 33.97 7.78 -3.61
C GLU A 157 34.84 6.90 -2.67
N ALA A 158 34.46 5.64 -2.47
CA ALA A 158 35.17 4.63 -1.70
C ALA A 158 34.88 3.21 -2.24
N THR A 159 35.78 2.26 -1.98
CA THR A 159 35.68 0.89 -2.53
C THR A 159 35.22 -0.18 -1.53
N ASP A 160 35.30 0.07 -0.22
CA ASP A 160 34.92 -0.89 0.83
C ASP A 160 34.21 -0.20 1.99
N ILE A 161 33.37 -0.97 2.71
CA ILE A 161 32.77 -0.60 4.00
C ILE A 161 33.54 -1.38 5.07
N ALA A 162 34.16 -0.67 6.02
CA ALA A 162 34.94 -1.27 7.11
C ALA A 162 34.10 -2.12 8.08
#